data_AF-A0A3R6SEA8-F1
#
_entry.id   AF-A0A3R6SEA8-F1
#
_cell.length_a   1.000
_cell.length_b   1.000
_cell.length_c   1.000
_cell.angle_alpha   90.00
_cell.angle_beta   90.00
_cell.angle_gamma   90.00
#
_symmetry.space_group_name_H-M   'P 1'
#
loop_
_entity.id
_entity.type
_entity.pdbx_description
1 polymer ?
#
loop_
_entity_poly.entity_id
_entity_poly.type
_entity_poly.pdbx_seq_one_letter_code
_entity_poly.pdbx_strand_id
1 'polypeptide(L)'
;MERKYFKALNFDLDTHQLKEHYPGANYRQAYDDLRRFFKRHRFSHRQGSGYISDDKPTSAARLTQTPKQVAWSLILQRGVSLSG
;
A
#
# COMPACT_ATOMS: atom_id res chain seq x y z
N MET A 1 26.65 19.41 -4.59
CA MET A 1 25.30 18.86 -4.89
C MET A 1 24.70 18.34 -3.61
N GLU A 2 23.50 18.79 -3.25
CA GLU A 2 22.76 18.23 -2.11
C GLU A 2 22.30 16.80 -2.46
N ARG A 3 22.54 15.82 -1.59
CA ARG A 3 22.11 14.43 -1.83
C ARG A 3 20.58 14.36 -1.70
N LYS A 4 19.90 13.99 -2.79
CA LYS A 4 18.46 13.70 -2.76
C LYS A 4 18.27 12.29 -2.20
N TYR A 5 17.80 12.18 -0.96
CA TYR A 5 17.37 10.91 -0.40
C TYR A 5 15.86 10.78 -0.58
N PHE A 6 15.41 9.69 -1.21
CA PHE A 6 14.00 9.32 -1.35
C PHE A 6 13.70 8.13 -0.46
N LYS A 7 12.45 7.98 0.01
CA LYS A 7 12.04 6.78 0.74
C LYS A 7 11.59 5.71 -0.24
N ALA A 8 12.13 4.51 -0.12
CA ALA A 8 11.64 3.34 -0.81
C ALA A 8 10.83 2.46 0.15
N LEU A 9 9.75 1.88 -0.35
CA LEU A 9 8.95 0.88 0.35
C LEU A 9 8.96 -0.39 -0.48
N ASN A 10 9.27 -1.51 0.16
CA ASN A 10 9.13 -2.85 -0.40
C ASN A 10 8.43 -3.70 0.64
N PHE A 11 7.47 -4.52 0.20
CA PHE A 11 6.73 -5.41 1.09
C PHE A 11 6.39 -6.71 0.38
N ASP A 12 5.92 -7.69 1.14
CA ASP A 12 5.33 -8.90 0.58
C ASP A 12 3.98 -9.14 1.24
N LEU A 13 3.03 -9.69 0.48
CA LEU A 13 1.71 -10.06 0.98
C LEU A 13 1.57 -11.56 0.87
N ASP A 14 1.17 -12.21 1.95
CA ASP A 14 0.87 -13.63 1.93
C ASP A 14 -0.35 -13.86 1.03
N THR A 15 -0.13 -14.56 -0.08
CA THR A 15 -1.16 -14.83 -1.09
C THR A 15 -2.24 -15.78 -0.58
N HIS A 16 -1.92 -16.71 0.34
CA HIS A 16 -2.92 -17.59 0.94
C HIS A 16 -3.89 -16.77 1.78
N GLN A 17 -3.34 -15.90 2.64
CA GLN A 17 -4.09 -14.97 3.47
C GLN A 17 -4.94 -13.99 2.64
N LEU A 18 -4.43 -13.49 1.52
CA LEU A 18 -5.22 -12.66 0.62
C LEU A 18 -6.37 -13.43 -0.03
N LYS A 19 -6.17 -14.68 -0.44
CA LYS A 19 -7.26 -15.49 -1.02
C LYS A 19 -8.35 -15.82 0.00
N GLU A 20 -7.98 -15.99 1.27
CA GLU A 20 -8.90 -16.32 2.34
C GLU A 20 -9.70 -15.11 2.82
N HIS A 21 -9.06 -13.95 2.93
CA HIS A 21 -9.64 -12.80 3.62
C HIS A 21 -9.92 -11.58 2.74
N TYR A 22 -9.40 -11.51 1.51
CA TYR A 22 -9.69 -10.36 0.63
C TYR A 22 -11.14 -10.48 0.11
N PRO A 23 -12.02 -9.50 0.40
CA PRO A 23 -13.45 -9.62 0.12
C PRO A 23 -13.81 -9.49 -1.37
N GLY A 24 -12.88 -9.05 -2.22
CA GLY A 24 -13.12 -8.94 -3.66
C GLY A 24 -12.96 -10.27 -4.39
N ALA A 25 -13.65 -10.41 -5.53
CA ALA A 25 -13.64 -11.62 -6.35
C ALA A 25 -12.24 -12.07 -6.84
N ASN A 26 -11.25 -11.17 -6.83
CA ASN A 26 -9.88 -11.48 -7.20
C ASN A 26 -8.91 -10.83 -6.20
N TYR A 27 -8.19 -11.66 -5.45
CA TYR A 27 -7.20 -11.22 -4.46
C TYR A 27 -6.14 -10.25 -5.01
N ARG A 28 -5.88 -10.28 -6.33
CA ARG A 28 -4.94 -9.36 -6.98
C ARG A 28 -5.38 -7.89 -6.90
N GLN A 29 -6.68 -7.62 -6.74
CA GLN A 29 -7.20 -6.26 -6.56
C GLN A 29 -6.66 -5.59 -5.28
N ALA A 30 -6.19 -6.37 -4.29
CA ALA A 30 -5.49 -5.84 -3.12
C ALA A 30 -4.26 -4.99 -3.50
N TYR A 31 -3.52 -5.38 -4.54
CA TYR A 31 -2.37 -4.63 -5.02
C TYR A 31 -2.79 -3.31 -5.69
N ASP A 32 -3.92 -3.29 -6.41
CA ASP A 32 -4.46 -2.05 -6.98
C ASP A 32 -4.91 -1.07 -5.91
N ASP A 33 -5.50 -1.57 -4.81
CA ASP A 33 -5.91 -0.75 -3.68
C ASP A 33 -4.74 -0.12 -2.95
N LEU A 34 -3.69 -0.92 -2.72
CA LEU A 34 -2.44 -0.44 -2.18
C LEU A 34 -1.80 0.59 -3.11
N ARG A 35 -1.83 0.35 -4.43
CA ARG A 35 -1.32 1.31 -5.41
C ARG A 35 -2.07 2.63 -5.34
N ARG A 36 -3.40 2.62 -5.25
CA ARG A 36 -4.21 3.83 -5.07
C ARG A 36 -3.90 4.52 -3.74
N PHE A 37 -3.76 3.77 -2.65
CA PHE A 37 -3.41 4.30 -1.34
C PHE A 37 -2.04 5.00 -1.34
N PHE A 38 -1.00 4.33 -1.82
CA PHE A 38 0.35 4.87 -1.86
C PHE A 38 0.45 6.07 -2.81
N LYS A 39 -0.25 6.05 -3.95
CA LYS A 39 -0.32 7.20 -4.85
C LYS A 39 -0.90 8.44 -4.16
N ARG A 40 -1.96 8.29 -3.34
CA ARG A 40 -2.51 9.42 -2.55
C ARG A 40 -1.52 9.96 -1.52
N HIS A 41 -0.59 9.12 -1.06
CA HIS A 41 0.47 9.49 -0.12
C HIS A 41 1.78 9.89 -0.81
N ARG A 42 1.74 10.20 -2.11
CA ARG A 42 2.88 10.66 -2.90
C ARG A 42 4.01 9.62 -2.99
N PHE A 43 3.60 8.38 -3.20
CA PHE A 43 4.50 7.28 -3.56
C PHE A 43 4.12 6.74 -4.94
N SER A 44 5.09 6.78 -5.86
CA SER A 44 4.97 6.17 -7.18
C SER A 44 5.32 4.69 -7.15
N HIS A 45 4.50 3.90 -7.84
CA HIS A 45 4.75 2.48 -8.06
C HIS A 45 5.93 2.29 -9.02
N ARG A 46 6.82 1.33 -8.71
CA ARG A 46 7.91 0.95 -9.60
C ARG A 46 7.66 -0.41 -10.24
N GLN A 47 7.67 -1.46 -9.43
CA GLN A 47 7.50 -2.85 -9.87
C GLN A 47 7.03 -3.69 -8.69
N GLY A 48 6.10 -4.62 -8.94
CA GLY A 48 5.59 -5.52 -7.91
C GLY A 48 5.08 -4.74 -6.70
N SER A 49 5.66 -5.01 -5.53
CA SER A 49 5.39 -4.36 -4.25
C SER A 49 6.34 -3.21 -3.90
N GLY A 50 7.13 -2.74 -4.86
CA GLY A 50 8.09 -1.65 -4.71
C GLY A 50 7.52 -0.27 -5.05
N TYR A 51 7.73 0.68 -4.15
CA TYR A 51 7.32 2.09 -4.28
C TYR A 51 8.44 3.04 -3.89
N ILE A 52 8.44 4.24 -4.45
CA ILE A 52 9.37 5.33 -4.11
C ILE A 52 8.60 6.61 -3.84
N SER A 53 9.04 7.40 -2.85
CA SER A 53 8.43 8.71 -2.58
C SER A 53 8.67 9.67 -3.74
N ASP A 54 7.64 10.44 -4.09
CA ASP A 54 7.72 11.43 -5.17
C ASP A 54 8.56 12.64 -4.75
N ASP A 55 8.53 12.97 -3.46
CA ASP A 55 9.33 14.05 -2.88
C ASP A 55 10.41 13.52 -1.92
N LYS A 56 11.35 14.41 -1.57
CA LYS A 56 12.20 14.18 -0.41
C LYS A 56 11.31 14.00 0.83
N PRO A 57 11.59 13.01 1.69
CA PRO A 57 10.82 12.79 2.89
C PRO A 57 10.96 14.00 3.80
N THR A 58 9.91 14.81 3.90
CA THR A 58 9.78 15.77 4.99
C THR A 58 9.38 15.02 6.25
N SER A 59 9.64 15.61 7.41
CA SER A 59 9.23 15.06 8.72
C SER A 59 7.73 14.75 8.77
N ALA A 60 6.92 15.48 8.00
CA ALA A 60 5.47 15.37 7.93
C ALA A 60 4.96 14.24 7.02
N ALA A 61 5.71 13.81 6.00
CA ALA A 61 5.32 12.71 5.09
C ALA A 61 5.63 11.33 5.70
N ARG A 62 5.27 11.16 6.97
CA ARG A 62 5.52 9.92 7.73
C ARG A 62 4.28 9.04 7.61
N LEU A 63 4.39 7.96 6.84
CA LEU A 63 3.45 6.85 7.00
C LEU A 63 3.59 6.35 8.44
N THR A 64 2.51 6.47 9.22
CA THR A 64 2.45 6.00 10.61
C THR A 64 2.20 4.49 10.69
N GLN A 65 1.81 3.88 9.57
CA GLN A 65 1.55 2.46 9.41
C GLN A 65 2.49 1.85 8.36
N THR A 66 2.89 0.61 8.58
CA THR A 66 3.63 -0.18 7.59
C THR A 66 2.75 -0.54 6.40
N PRO A 67 3.32 -0.80 5.21
CA PRO A 67 2.55 -1.28 4.05
C PRO A 67 1.66 -2.49 4.33
N LYS A 68 2.12 -3.42 5.18
CA LYS A 68 1.34 -4.60 5.60
C LYS A 68 0.13 -4.20 6.46
N GLN A 69 0.30 -3.27 7.41
CA GLN A 69 -0.82 -2.77 8.22
C GLN A 69 -1.85 -2.02 7.37
N VAL A 70 -1.40 -1.22 6.42
CA VAL A 70 -2.28 -0.56 5.44
C VAL A 70 -3.06 -1.59 4.63
N ALA A 71 -2.40 -2.65 4.15
CA ALA A 71 -3.05 -3.71 3.39
C ALA A 71 -4.19 -4.36 4.19
N TRP A 72 -3.92 -4.76 5.43
CA TRP A 72 -4.92 -5.37 6.30
C TRP A 72 -6.08 -4.43 6.65
N SER A 73 -5.79 -3.15 6.89
CA SER A 73 -6.84 -2.16 7.14
C SER A 73 -7.77 -1.99 5.94
N LEU A 74 -7.24 -1.97 4.71
CA LEU A 74 -8.03 -1.86 3.48
C LEU A 74 -8.88 -3.12 3.22
N ILE A 75 -8.35 -4.30 3.54
CA ILE A 75 -9.08 -5.58 3.45
C ILE A 75 -10.31 -5.55 4.35
N LEU A 76 -10.12 -5.19 5.63
CA LEU A 76 -11.21 -5.13 6.60
C LEU A 76 -12.27 -4.09 6.21
N GLN A 77 -11.85 -2.89 5.78
CA GLN A 77 -12.78 -1.82 5.39
C GLN A 77 -13.65 -2.19 4.17
N ARG A 78 -13.10 -2.92 3.18
CA ARG A 78 -13.89 -3.38 2.03
C ARG A 78 -14.94 -4.41 2.41
N GLY A 79 -14.66 -5.29 3.36
CA GLY A 79 -15.61 -6.31 3.82
C GLY A 79 -16.85 -5.68 4.45
N VAL A 80 -16.67 -4.54 5.13
CA VAL A 80 -17.76 -3.80 5.78
C VAL A 80 -18.68 -3.08 4.77
N SER A 81 -18.18 -2.64 3.61
CA SER A 81 -19.01 -1.94 2.61
C SER A 81 -19.92 -2.85 1.79
N LEU A 82 -19.71 -4.17 1.78
CA LEU A 82 -20.54 -5.13 1.01
C LEU A 82 -21.65 -5.79 1.84
N SER A 83 -21.70 -5.52 3.15
CA SER A 83 -22.69 -6.06 4.08
C SER A 83 -23.84 -5.10 4.39
N GLY A 84 -24.05 -4.07 3.56
CA GLY A 84 -25.08 -3.04 3.72
C GLY A 84 -26.06 -3.01 2.56
#